data_AF-A0A1J5UFJ6-F1
#
_entry.id   AF-A0A1J5UFJ6-F1
#
_cell.length_a   1.000
_cell.length_b   1.000
_cell.length_c   1.000
_cell.angle_alpha   90.00
_cell.angle_beta   90.00
_cell.angle_gamma   90.00
#
_symmetry.space_group_name_H-M   'P 1'
#
loop_
_entity.id
_entity.type
_entity.pdbx_description
1 polymer ?
#
loop_
_entity_poly.entity_id
_entity_poly.type
_entity_poly.pdbx_seq_one_letter_code
_entity_poly.pdbx_strand_id
1 'polypeptide(L)'
;MLPCNKLAKKGKDMNLCKSNQDLTREIKEFILNVDHVKEESITDYLVWKWKEMDKNFNSIKVKTFTRHEEYKTGADFDMEIWLIRNNGNYPLTIQAKKFIKSYDAYVGKLRYPNNTKDQMKKLLAHSASTNKIPFYMFYSQPDNKTTSMCYCNNSNDCGVFLACAYDIEKFADKKRGKKVSMNDILKDSIPFHCIFCCPSFFETCFNIAKFKGCCPPFFEKCFNMAKFKGKNVDIPEYIEYLSKHRDGLDNEEMEELIKNYESENKDYKSGNYRHIAVYDMRDKE
;
A
#
# COMPACT_ATOMS: atom_id res chain seq x y z
N MET A 1 -22.79 11.37 -15.78
CA MET A 1 -22.04 10.75 -14.66
C MET A 1 -22.08 11.71 -13.49
N LEU A 2 -22.57 11.30 -12.31
CA LEU A 2 -22.45 12.08 -11.10
C LEU A 2 -21.03 11.91 -10.53
N PRO A 3 -20.34 12.97 -10.08
CA PRO A 3 -19.01 12.84 -9.50
C PRO A 3 -19.07 12.02 -8.21
N CYS A 4 -18.08 11.16 -8.00
CA CYS A 4 -17.90 10.30 -6.82
C CYS A 4 -18.06 11.08 -5.49
N ASN A 5 -17.72 12.36 -5.51
CA ASN A 5 -17.82 13.30 -4.38
C ASN A 5 -19.22 13.48 -3.77
N LYS A 6 -20.30 13.11 -4.46
CA LYS A 6 -21.67 13.27 -3.93
C LYS A 6 -22.20 12.07 -3.12
N LEU A 7 -21.43 11.00 -2.98
CA LEU A 7 -21.87 9.75 -2.33
C LEU A 7 -20.99 9.28 -1.15
N ALA A 8 -19.97 10.06 -0.76
CA ALA A 8 -19.32 9.87 0.53
C ALA A 8 -20.31 10.20 1.66
N LYS A 9 -20.41 9.35 2.69
CA LYS A 9 -21.18 9.68 3.91
C LYS A 9 -20.70 11.05 4.42
N LYS A 10 -21.63 11.98 4.64
CA LYS A 10 -21.31 13.27 5.28
C LYS A 10 -20.73 13.00 6.67
N GLY A 11 -19.52 13.47 6.93
CA GLY A 11 -18.91 13.40 8.27
C GLY A 11 -17.38 13.28 8.23
N LYS A 12 -16.85 12.06 8.06
CA LYS A 12 -15.42 11.73 8.26
C LYS A 12 -14.72 11.22 6.99
N ASP A 13 -15.35 10.30 6.26
CA ASP A 13 -14.80 9.70 5.03
C ASP A 13 -14.50 10.73 3.93
N MET A 14 -15.35 11.76 3.80
CA MET A 14 -15.15 12.81 2.79
C MET A 14 -13.93 13.70 3.11
N ASN A 15 -13.58 13.86 4.38
CA ASN A 15 -12.38 14.57 4.80
C ASN A 15 -11.13 13.70 4.54
N LEU A 16 -11.17 12.41 4.93
CA LEU A 16 -10.04 11.49 4.70
C LEU A 16 -9.74 11.28 3.22
N CYS A 17 -10.76 11.16 2.38
CA CYS A 17 -10.60 11.08 0.93
C CYS A 17 -9.87 12.31 0.38
N LYS A 18 -10.36 13.50 0.71
CA LYS A 18 -9.80 14.76 0.20
C LYS A 18 -8.36 14.96 0.68
N SER A 19 -8.12 14.74 1.96
CA SER A 19 -6.79 14.90 2.56
C SER A 19 -5.78 13.89 1.97
N ASN A 20 -6.18 12.64 1.73
CA ASN A 20 -5.32 11.68 1.03
C ASN A 20 -5.13 12.01 -0.47
N GLN A 21 -6.15 12.55 -1.15
CA GLN A 21 -6.00 13.04 -2.52
C GLN A 21 -4.94 14.15 -2.59
N ASP A 22 -5.02 15.12 -1.69
CA ASP A 22 -4.09 16.25 -1.62
C ASP A 22 -2.68 15.77 -1.24
N LEU A 23 -2.53 14.86 -0.28
CA LEU A 23 -1.24 14.25 0.06
C LEU A 23 -0.62 13.50 -1.13
N THR A 24 -1.39 12.73 -1.89
CA THR A 24 -0.83 12.06 -3.08
C THR A 24 -0.39 13.04 -4.16
N ARG A 25 -0.99 14.23 -4.24
CA ARG A 25 -0.57 15.31 -5.15
C ARG A 25 0.71 15.96 -4.66
N GLU A 26 0.80 16.26 -3.37
CA GLU A 26 2.01 16.78 -2.72
C GLU A 26 3.19 15.84 -2.92
N ILE A 27 3.00 14.52 -2.80
CA ILE A 27 4.05 13.53 -3.08
C ILE A 27 4.50 13.56 -4.55
N LYS A 28 3.57 13.71 -5.49
CA LYS A 28 3.93 13.88 -6.92
C LYS A 28 4.84 15.09 -7.10
N GLU A 29 4.48 16.22 -6.51
CA GLU A 29 5.26 17.46 -6.55
C GLU A 29 6.62 17.31 -5.86
N PHE A 30 6.67 16.65 -4.71
CA PHE A 30 7.92 16.34 -4.01
C PHE A 30 8.87 15.52 -4.89
N ILE A 31 8.37 14.45 -5.53
CA ILE A 31 9.16 13.61 -6.42
C ILE A 31 9.62 14.38 -7.67
N LEU A 32 8.81 15.31 -8.18
CA LEU A 32 9.16 16.21 -9.30
C LEU A 32 10.34 17.14 -8.96
N ASN A 33 10.36 17.67 -7.74
CA ASN A 33 11.39 18.61 -7.31
C ASN A 33 12.64 17.94 -6.72
N VAL A 34 12.52 16.70 -6.24
CA VAL A 34 13.61 15.94 -5.63
C VAL A 34 13.80 14.60 -6.37
N ASP A 35 14.22 14.68 -7.63
CA ASP A 35 14.29 13.53 -8.55
C ASP A 35 15.16 12.34 -8.08
N HIS A 36 16.19 12.60 -7.29
CA HIS A 36 17.14 11.63 -6.76
C HIS A 36 16.72 11.04 -5.40
N VAL A 37 15.58 11.46 -4.86
CA VAL A 37 15.04 10.89 -3.61
C VAL A 37 14.78 9.39 -3.77
N LYS A 38 15.20 8.59 -2.80
CA LYS A 38 14.96 7.13 -2.80
C LYS A 38 13.54 6.79 -2.36
N GLU A 39 13.07 5.60 -2.75
CA GLU A 39 11.78 5.02 -2.35
C GLU A 39 11.52 5.16 -0.84
N GLU A 40 12.53 4.84 -0.04
CA GLU A 40 12.45 4.88 1.41
C GLU A 40 12.13 6.26 1.97
N SER A 41 12.77 7.31 1.44
CA SER A 41 12.57 8.67 1.91
C SER A 41 11.20 9.21 1.50
N ILE A 42 10.71 8.83 0.31
CA ILE A 42 9.33 9.13 -0.09
C ILE A 42 8.34 8.46 0.86
N THR A 43 8.64 7.23 1.27
CA THR A 43 7.72 6.50 2.15
C THR A 43 7.76 7.01 3.58
N ASP A 44 8.93 7.29 4.13
CA ASP A 44 9.07 7.90 5.45
C ASP A 44 8.29 9.24 5.50
N TYR A 45 8.35 10.03 4.42
CA TYR A 45 7.57 11.25 4.26
C TYR A 45 6.06 10.99 4.20
N LEU A 46 5.61 9.98 3.44
CA LEU A 46 4.20 9.57 3.38
C LEU A 46 3.66 9.15 4.75
N VAL A 47 4.40 8.32 5.48
CA VAL A 47 4.04 7.84 6.82
C VAL A 47 3.98 8.98 7.81
N TRP A 48 4.96 9.89 7.79
CA TRP A 48 4.94 11.10 8.62
C TRP A 48 3.69 11.95 8.33
N LYS A 49 3.39 12.20 7.06
CA LYS A 49 2.20 12.98 6.67
C LYS A 49 0.89 12.33 7.08
N TRP A 50 0.76 11.00 7.00
CA TRP A 50 -0.42 10.33 7.55
C TRP A 50 -0.58 10.53 9.05
N LYS A 51 0.53 10.45 9.80
CA LYS A 51 0.53 10.69 11.25
C LYS A 51 0.17 12.13 11.61
N GLU A 52 0.63 13.11 10.82
CA GLU A 52 0.24 14.52 10.99
C GLU A 52 -1.24 14.76 10.67
N MET A 53 -1.73 14.13 9.61
CA MET A 53 -3.06 14.39 9.05
C MET A 53 -4.18 13.71 9.83
N ASP A 54 -3.97 12.51 10.38
CA ASP A 54 -4.99 11.75 11.08
C ASP A 54 -4.44 11.02 12.31
N LYS A 55 -4.93 11.40 13.50
CA LYS A 55 -4.57 10.75 14.77
C LYS A 55 -5.00 9.28 14.86
N ASN A 56 -5.87 8.81 13.96
CA ASN A 56 -6.22 7.39 13.85
C ASN A 56 -5.18 6.56 13.11
N PHE A 57 -4.21 7.22 12.46
CA PHE A 57 -3.04 6.57 11.90
C PHE A 57 -1.92 6.51 12.94
N ASN A 58 -1.41 5.30 13.19
CA ASN A 58 -0.24 5.06 14.02
C ASN A 58 0.72 4.14 13.28
N SER A 59 2.02 4.33 13.51
CA SER A 59 3.07 3.52 12.90
C SER A 59 4.28 3.43 13.81
N ILE A 60 4.95 2.30 13.77
CA ILE A 60 6.26 2.09 14.39
C ILE A 60 7.28 1.73 13.31
N LYS A 61 8.50 2.26 13.46
CA LYS A 61 9.63 1.87 12.63
C LYS A 61 10.33 0.68 13.26
N VAL A 62 10.20 -0.49 12.65
CA VAL A 62 10.71 -1.77 13.19
C VAL A 62 12.17 -2.01 12.81
N LYS A 63 12.62 -1.42 11.70
CA LYS A 63 14.02 -1.50 11.28
C LYS A 63 14.61 -0.19 10.80
N THR A 64 15.81 0.09 11.28
CA THR A 64 16.81 0.91 10.60
C THR A 64 17.85 -0.04 10.02
N PHE A 65 17.66 -0.51 8.79
CA PHE A 65 18.76 -1.20 8.13
C PHE A 65 19.94 -0.24 8.01
N THR A 66 21.13 -0.69 8.36
CA THR A 66 22.34 -0.02 7.92
C THR A 66 22.49 -0.25 6.41
N ARG A 67 23.11 0.68 5.66
CA ARG A 67 23.36 0.51 4.21
C ARG A 67 24.06 -0.82 3.85
N HIS A 68 24.81 -1.40 4.79
CA HIS A 68 25.45 -2.70 4.63
C HIS A 68 24.49 -3.89 4.71
N GLU A 69 23.43 -3.78 5.52
CA GLU A 69 22.39 -4.81 5.60
C GLU A 69 21.45 -4.74 4.41
N GLU A 70 21.11 -3.53 3.92
CA GLU A 70 20.36 -3.31 2.68
C GLU A 70 21.02 -4.00 1.47
N TYR A 71 22.34 -3.89 1.36
CA TYR A 71 23.11 -4.56 0.28
C TYR A 71 23.03 -6.09 0.34
N LYS A 72 22.92 -6.67 1.55
CA LYS A 72 22.86 -8.12 1.77
C LYS A 72 21.44 -8.69 1.67
N THR A 73 20.44 -7.97 2.15
CA THR A 73 19.04 -8.42 2.14
C THR A 73 18.35 -8.13 0.81
N GLY A 74 18.87 -7.11 0.09
CA GLY A 74 18.27 -6.64 -1.15
C GLY A 74 16.81 -6.27 -0.94
N ALA A 75 16.49 -5.57 0.14
CA ALA A 75 15.13 -5.09 0.40
C ALA A 75 15.08 -3.61 0.09
N ASP A 76 14.42 -3.25 -1.01
CA ASP A 76 13.83 -1.91 -1.13
C ASP A 76 12.64 -1.90 -0.15
N PHE A 77 12.24 -0.73 0.34
CA PHE A 77 11.23 -0.55 1.39
C PHE A 77 10.05 -1.56 1.40
N ASP A 78 9.85 -2.21 2.56
CA ASP A 78 8.71 -3.09 2.89
C ASP A 78 7.91 -2.53 4.08
N MET A 79 6.58 -2.56 3.98
CA MET A 79 5.67 -2.07 5.02
C MET A 79 4.47 -2.98 5.23
N GLU A 80 4.09 -3.11 6.49
CA GLU A 80 2.84 -3.74 6.90
C GLU A 80 1.82 -2.64 7.23
N ILE A 81 0.64 -2.68 6.60
CA ILE A 81 -0.46 -1.74 6.89
C ILE A 81 -1.71 -2.52 7.27
N TRP A 82 -2.24 -2.28 8.46
CA TRP A 82 -3.54 -2.77 8.88
C TRP A 82 -4.61 -1.70 8.66
N LEU A 83 -5.52 -1.96 7.73
CA LEU A 83 -6.71 -1.13 7.55
C LEU A 83 -7.86 -1.72 8.37
N ILE A 84 -8.25 -1.05 9.46
CA ILE A 84 -9.32 -1.50 10.34
C ILE A 84 -10.60 -0.73 10.02
N ARG A 85 -11.69 -1.45 9.72
CA ARG A 85 -13.02 -0.89 9.41
C ARG A 85 -14.10 -1.63 10.19
N ASN A 86 -15.31 -1.07 10.22
CA ASN A 86 -16.47 -1.71 10.88
C ASN A 86 -16.84 -3.06 10.25
N ASN A 87 -16.54 -3.25 8.96
CA ASN A 87 -16.86 -4.47 8.21
C ASN A 87 -15.67 -5.45 8.11
N GLY A 88 -14.60 -5.23 8.88
CA GLY A 88 -13.45 -6.11 8.97
C GLY A 88 -12.11 -5.38 8.91
N ASN A 89 -11.05 -6.15 9.06
CA ASN A 89 -9.66 -5.69 8.92
C ASN A 89 -9.01 -6.27 7.67
N TYR A 90 -8.09 -5.50 7.09
CA TYR A 90 -7.37 -5.87 5.87
C TYR A 90 -5.87 -5.66 6.11
N PRO A 91 -5.14 -6.73 6.46
CA PRO A 91 -3.71 -6.66 6.65
C PRO A 91 -2.99 -6.70 5.30
N LEU A 92 -2.26 -5.63 5.00
CA LEU A 92 -1.53 -5.46 3.76
C LEU A 92 -0.04 -5.63 4.00
N THR A 93 0.65 -6.28 3.08
CA THR A 93 2.11 -6.24 2.96
C THR A 93 2.47 -5.53 1.67
N ILE A 94 3.30 -4.50 1.76
CA ILE A 94 3.53 -3.54 0.68
C ILE A 94 5.01 -3.43 0.40
N GLN A 95 5.38 -3.62 -0.86
CA GLN A 95 6.71 -3.32 -1.39
C GLN A 95 6.65 -2.02 -2.20
N ALA A 96 7.45 -1.02 -1.85
CA ALA A 96 7.47 0.24 -2.59
C ALA A 96 8.51 0.25 -3.73
N LYS A 97 8.18 0.92 -4.85
CA LYS A 97 9.07 1.12 -6.01
C LYS A 97 8.86 2.49 -6.64
N LYS A 98 9.94 3.13 -7.12
CA LYS A 98 9.88 4.44 -7.79
C LYS A 98 9.95 4.33 -9.31
N PHE A 99 8.88 4.71 -10.02
CA PHE A 99 8.76 4.66 -11.48
C PHE A 99 8.46 6.05 -12.06
N ILE A 100 9.50 6.76 -12.54
CA ILE A 100 9.39 8.16 -12.98
C ILE A 100 9.38 8.30 -14.50
N LYS A 101 10.33 7.66 -15.19
CA LYS A 101 10.48 7.84 -16.64
C LYS A 101 9.41 7.05 -17.38
N SER A 102 9.05 7.43 -18.61
CA SER A 102 8.13 6.58 -19.40
C SER A 102 8.67 5.15 -19.57
N TYR A 103 10.00 4.99 -19.65
CA TYR A 103 10.70 3.70 -19.70
C TYR A 103 12.00 3.75 -18.88
N ASP A 104 12.18 2.79 -17.96
CA ASP A 104 13.39 2.77 -17.09
C ASP A 104 13.81 1.34 -16.72
N ALA A 105 13.74 0.42 -17.69
CA ALA A 105 14.02 -1.00 -17.48
C ALA A 105 13.19 -1.61 -16.32
N TYR A 106 11.90 -1.27 -16.25
CA TYR A 106 11.01 -1.65 -15.15
C TYR A 106 10.95 -3.15 -14.87
N VAL A 107 11.05 -3.99 -15.91
CA VAL A 107 11.18 -5.44 -15.76
C VAL A 107 12.36 -5.80 -14.85
N GLY A 108 13.51 -5.14 -15.00
CA GLY A 108 14.68 -5.37 -14.16
C GLY A 108 14.47 -4.93 -12.71
N LYS A 109 13.78 -3.81 -12.49
CA LYS A 109 13.42 -3.32 -11.14
C LYS A 109 12.45 -4.25 -10.41
N LEU A 110 11.52 -4.88 -11.15
CA LEU A 110 10.60 -5.88 -10.61
C LEU A 110 11.25 -7.26 -10.41
N ARG A 111 12.32 -7.56 -11.17
CA ARG A 111 13.13 -8.78 -11.01
C ARG A 111 14.27 -8.63 -10.01
N TYR A 112 14.27 -7.58 -9.20
CA TYR A 112 15.32 -7.36 -8.20
C TYR A 112 15.28 -8.45 -7.09
N PRO A 113 16.43 -8.80 -6.48
CA PRO A 113 17.81 -8.46 -6.84
C PRO A 113 18.30 -9.30 -8.03
N ASN A 114 19.40 -8.89 -8.67
CA ASN A 114 20.15 -9.70 -9.64
C ASN A 114 19.31 -10.39 -10.74
N ASN A 115 18.15 -9.81 -11.09
CA ASN A 115 17.24 -10.31 -12.11
C ASN A 115 16.55 -11.66 -11.76
N THR A 116 16.45 -12.02 -10.47
CA THR A 116 15.89 -13.30 -9.96
C THR A 116 14.42 -13.25 -9.51
N LYS A 117 13.87 -12.04 -9.29
CA LYS A 117 12.58 -11.77 -8.62
C LYS A 117 12.52 -12.14 -7.13
N ASP A 118 13.65 -12.25 -6.43
CA ASP A 118 13.59 -12.78 -5.06
C ASP A 118 12.81 -11.87 -4.10
N GLN A 119 12.82 -10.54 -4.27
CA GLN A 119 11.96 -9.64 -3.48
C GLN A 119 10.47 -9.98 -3.66
N MET A 120 10.03 -10.11 -4.91
CA MET A 120 8.64 -10.44 -5.22
C MET A 120 8.26 -11.80 -4.64
N LYS A 121 9.12 -12.81 -4.77
CA LYS A 121 8.89 -14.14 -4.17
C LYS A 121 8.78 -14.06 -2.65
N LYS A 122 9.65 -13.28 -1.99
CA LYS A 122 9.58 -13.05 -0.54
C LYS A 122 8.27 -12.39 -0.13
N LEU A 123 7.84 -11.35 -0.85
CA LEU A 123 6.56 -10.67 -0.62
C LEU A 123 5.37 -11.63 -0.71
N LEU A 124 5.30 -12.42 -1.79
CA LEU A 124 4.22 -13.38 -2.03
C LEU A 124 4.23 -14.53 -1.01
N ALA A 125 5.42 -15.09 -0.71
CA ALA A 125 5.58 -16.16 0.27
C ALA A 125 5.19 -15.69 1.68
N HIS A 126 5.64 -14.50 2.07
CA HIS A 126 5.29 -13.92 3.36
C HIS A 126 3.78 -13.67 3.47
N SER A 127 3.18 -13.06 2.45
CA SER A 127 1.73 -12.88 2.33
C SER A 127 0.96 -14.18 2.53
N ALA A 128 1.36 -15.26 1.84
CA ALA A 128 0.71 -16.57 1.95
C ALA A 128 0.85 -17.18 3.35
N SER A 129 2.04 -17.07 3.96
CA SER A 129 2.31 -17.64 5.28
C SER A 129 1.62 -16.90 6.44
N THR A 130 1.36 -15.60 6.27
CA THR A 130 0.81 -14.74 7.33
C THR A 130 -0.61 -14.26 7.06
N ASN A 131 -1.25 -14.80 6.00
CA ASN A 131 -2.60 -14.42 5.56
C ASN A 131 -2.75 -12.89 5.34
N LYS A 132 -1.74 -12.26 4.72
CA LYS A 132 -1.73 -10.84 4.37
C LYS A 132 -1.92 -10.64 2.88
N ILE A 133 -2.38 -9.47 2.45
CA ILE A 133 -2.62 -9.18 1.03
C ILE A 133 -1.40 -8.45 0.44
N PRO A 134 -0.76 -8.98 -0.62
CA PRO A 134 0.49 -8.43 -1.13
C PRO A 134 0.25 -7.37 -2.20
N PHE A 135 0.82 -6.19 -2.01
CA PHE A 135 0.74 -5.08 -2.94
C PHE A 135 2.12 -4.50 -3.28
N TYR A 136 2.21 -3.92 -4.47
CA TYR A 136 3.22 -2.92 -4.78
C TYR A 136 2.64 -1.52 -4.58
N MET A 137 3.42 -0.64 -3.97
CA MET A 137 3.19 0.79 -3.97
C MET A 137 4.16 1.46 -4.96
N PHE A 138 3.63 2.21 -5.92
CA PHE A 138 4.43 2.91 -6.91
C PHE A 138 4.42 4.41 -6.67
N TYR A 139 5.62 4.97 -6.52
CA TYR A 139 5.87 6.41 -6.54
C TYR A 139 6.16 6.84 -7.97
N SER A 140 5.23 7.58 -8.57
CA SER A 140 5.23 7.82 -10.01
C SER A 140 4.86 9.25 -10.39
N GLN A 141 5.20 9.63 -11.62
CA GLN A 141 4.82 10.91 -12.23
C GLN A 141 3.92 10.63 -13.44
N PRO A 142 2.61 10.44 -13.21
CA PRO A 142 1.68 10.16 -14.30
C PRO A 142 1.62 11.33 -15.28
N ASP A 143 1.49 10.98 -16.56
CA ASP A 143 1.28 11.91 -17.67
C ASP A 143 -0.18 11.91 -18.12
N ASN A 144 -0.51 12.74 -19.10
CA ASN A 144 -1.88 12.83 -19.65
C ASN A 144 -2.37 11.54 -20.35
N LYS A 145 -1.49 10.56 -20.59
CA LYS A 145 -1.82 9.25 -21.16
C LYS A 145 -1.94 8.18 -20.09
N THR A 146 -1.66 8.51 -18.84
CA THR A 146 -1.70 7.56 -17.75
C THR A 146 -3.15 7.19 -17.47
N THR A 147 -3.40 5.89 -17.47
CA THR A 147 -4.68 5.32 -17.07
C THR A 147 -4.45 4.44 -15.86
N SER A 148 -5.47 4.30 -15.03
CA SER A 148 -5.49 3.39 -13.89
C SER A 148 -6.82 2.64 -13.87
N MET A 149 -6.94 1.64 -13.01
CA MET A 149 -8.21 0.93 -12.82
C MET A 149 -9.28 1.80 -12.16
N CYS A 150 -8.94 2.95 -11.55
CA CYS A 150 -9.95 3.83 -10.98
C CYS A 150 -10.49 4.80 -12.04
N TYR A 151 -11.73 4.57 -12.50
CA TYR A 151 -12.40 5.43 -13.47
C TYR A 151 -12.96 6.72 -12.87
N CYS A 152 -13.07 6.79 -11.54
CA CYS A 152 -13.70 7.90 -10.84
C CYS A 152 -12.75 9.04 -10.45
N ASN A 153 -11.44 8.80 -10.41
CA ASN A 153 -10.45 9.77 -9.94
C ASN A 153 -9.39 10.06 -11.01
N ASN A 154 -8.95 11.32 -11.06
CA ASN A 154 -7.93 11.73 -12.01
C ASN A 154 -6.60 11.06 -11.66
N SER A 155 -6.15 10.15 -12.52
CA SER A 155 -4.88 9.46 -12.35
C SER A 155 -3.69 10.41 -12.57
N ASN A 156 -3.90 11.52 -13.27
CA ASN A 156 -2.83 12.42 -13.69
C ASN A 156 -2.29 13.28 -12.54
N ASP A 157 -3.02 13.45 -11.44
CA ASP A 157 -2.63 14.29 -10.30
C ASP A 157 -2.24 13.49 -9.05
N CYS A 158 -1.95 12.19 -9.23
CA CYS A 158 -1.61 11.29 -8.14
C CYS A 158 -0.15 10.85 -8.21
N GLY A 159 0.59 10.95 -7.11
CA GLY A 159 1.98 10.51 -7.01
C GLY A 159 2.15 9.09 -6.46
N VAL A 160 1.08 8.47 -5.94
CA VAL A 160 1.14 7.19 -5.23
C VAL A 160 0.08 6.25 -5.76
N PHE A 161 0.52 5.10 -6.30
CA PHE A 161 -0.36 4.07 -6.84
C PHE A 161 -0.20 2.76 -6.09
N LEU A 162 -1.26 1.96 -6.05
CA LEU A 162 -1.27 0.63 -5.45
C LEU A 162 -1.65 -0.41 -6.50
N ALA A 163 -0.88 -1.50 -6.60
CA ALA A 163 -1.13 -2.59 -7.54
C ALA A 163 -1.00 -3.95 -6.86
N CYS A 164 -1.87 -4.89 -7.19
CA CYS A 164 -1.82 -6.24 -6.63
C CYS A 164 -0.52 -6.93 -7.06
N ALA A 165 0.24 -7.52 -6.13
CA ALA A 165 1.55 -8.10 -6.46
C ALA A 165 1.45 -9.23 -7.50
N TYR A 166 0.37 -10.01 -7.48
CA TYR A 166 0.09 -11.07 -8.45
C TYR A 166 -0.13 -10.55 -9.88
N ASP A 167 -0.69 -9.34 -10.05
CA ASP A 167 -0.81 -8.72 -11.37
C ASP A 167 0.53 -8.16 -11.83
N ILE A 168 1.31 -7.60 -10.91
CA ILE A 168 2.64 -7.05 -11.20
C ILE A 168 3.65 -8.13 -11.61
N GLU A 169 3.51 -9.36 -11.09
CA GLU A 169 4.36 -10.49 -11.45
C GLU A 169 4.44 -10.75 -12.95
N LYS A 170 3.31 -10.56 -13.67
CA LYS A 170 3.20 -10.73 -15.12
C LYS A 170 4.13 -9.79 -15.90
N PHE A 171 4.41 -8.60 -15.35
CA PHE A 171 5.35 -7.67 -15.97
C PHE A 171 6.80 -8.09 -15.73
N ALA A 172 7.07 -8.72 -14.58
CA ALA A 172 8.39 -9.27 -14.28
C ALA A 172 8.73 -10.49 -15.16
N ASP A 173 7.74 -11.20 -15.72
CA ASP A 173 7.94 -12.31 -16.68
C ASP A 173 8.26 -11.87 -18.11
N LYS A 174 8.07 -10.59 -18.46
CA LYS A 174 8.31 -10.11 -19.82
C LYS A 174 9.81 -10.11 -20.17
N LYS A 175 10.11 -10.24 -21.47
CA LYS A 175 11.50 -10.15 -21.99
C LYS A 175 12.12 -8.79 -21.63
N ARG A 176 13.40 -8.80 -21.23
CA ARG A 176 14.18 -7.63 -20.79
C ARG A 176 14.20 -6.52 -21.85
N GLY A 177 14.22 -5.25 -21.41
CA GLY A 177 14.37 -4.06 -22.27
C GLY A 177 13.27 -3.01 -22.05
N LYS A 178 13.23 -1.99 -22.92
CA LYS A 178 12.25 -0.88 -22.88
C LYS A 178 10.82 -1.28 -23.31
N LYS A 179 10.42 -2.54 -23.13
CA LYS A 179 9.12 -3.05 -23.61
C LYS A 179 7.97 -2.82 -22.63
N VAL A 180 8.27 -2.47 -21.39
CA VAL A 180 7.26 -2.16 -20.37
C VAL A 180 7.43 -0.70 -20.01
N SER A 181 6.40 0.09 -20.29
CA SER A 181 6.32 1.49 -19.88
C SER A 181 5.78 1.61 -18.45
N MET A 182 5.97 2.78 -17.85
CA MET A 182 5.33 3.13 -16.59
C MET A 182 3.81 3.03 -16.72
N ASN A 183 3.23 3.55 -17.81
CA ASN A 183 1.79 3.55 -18.04
C ASN A 183 1.22 2.14 -18.21
N ASP A 184 1.99 1.19 -18.76
CA ASP A 184 1.58 -0.21 -18.83
C ASP A 184 1.38 -0.81 -17.43
N ILE A 185 2.24 -0.43 -16.48
CA ILE A 185 2.16 -0.90 -15.09
C ILE A 185 1.06 -0.16 -14.34
N LEU A 186 0.99 1.17 -14.48
CA LEU A 186 -0.01 1.97 -13.77
C LEU A 186 -1.45 1.68 -14.21
N LYS A 187 -1.64 1.17 -15.43
CA LYS A 187 -2.93 0.67 -15.92
C LYS A 187 -3.51 -0.46 -15.06
N ASP A 188 -2.64 -1.27 -14.47
CA ASP A 188 -3.00 -2.37 -13.55
C ASP A 188 -2.88 -1.95 -12.07
N SER A 189 -2.89 -0.64 -11.80
CA SER A 189 -2.88 -0.05 -10.46
C SER A 189 -4.10 0.84 -10.21
N ILE A 190 -4.25 1.31 -8.98
CA ILE A 190 -5.17 2.39 -8.59
C ILE A 190 -4.41 3.52 -7.91
N PRO A 191 -4.91 4.77 -7.94
CA PRO A 191 -4.44 5.80 -7.03
C PRO A 191 -4.64 5.37 -5.58
N PHE A 192 -3.62 5.50 -4.73
CA PHE A 192 -3.68 5.00 -3.35
C PHE A 192 -4.81 5.65 -2.54
N HIS A 193 -5.07 6.94 -2.76
CA HIS A 193 -6.15 7.66 -2.08
C HIS A 193 -7.55 7.04 -2.31
N CYS A 194 -7.74 6.23 -3.35
CA CYS A 194 -9.02 5.58 -3.62
C CYS A 194 -9.48 4.64 -2.50
N ILE A 195 -8.53 4.13 -1.68
CA ILE A 195 -8.82 3.34 -0.47
C ILE A 195 -9.70 4.11 0.52
N PHE A 196 -9.58 5.44 0.54
CA PHE A 196 -10.33 6.33 1.44
C PHE A 196 -11.55 6.96 0.76
N CYS A 197 -11.52 7.10 -0.57
CA CYS A 197 -12.58 7.78 -1.33
C CYS A 197 -13.79 6.90 -1.69
N CYS A 198 -13.61 5.58 -1.73
CA CYS A 198 -14.64 4.69 -2.25
C CYS A 198 -15.07 3.69 -1.15
N PRO A 199 -16.23 3.88 -0.49
CA PRO A 199 -16.71 2.97 0.55
C PRO A 199 -16.91 1.53 0.06
N SER A 200 -17.31 1.38 -1.21
CA SER A 200 -17.57 0.09 -1.85
C SER A 200 -16.30 -0.62 -2.35
N PHE A 201 -15.13 -0.07 -2.05
CA PHE A 201 -13.86 -0.57 -2.55
C PHE A 201 -13.42 -1.90 -1.92
N PHE A 202 -13.91 -2.20 -0.70
CA PHE A 202 -13.72 -3.46 0.01
C PHE A 202 -14.96 -4.37 0.00
N GLU A 203 -16.00 -3.98 -0.76
CA GLU A 203 -17.25 -4.72 -0.88
C GLU A 203 -17.49 -5.16 -2.33
N THR A 204 -18.06 -6.35 -2.49
CA THR A 204 -18.46 -6.90 -3.78
C THR A 204 -19.56 -6.01 -4.36
N CYS A 205 -19.24 -5.16 -5.33
CA CYS A 205 -20.22 -4.34 -6.04
C CYS A 205 -21.10 -5.22 -6.95
N PHE A 206 -21.99 -6.06 -6.41
CA PHE A 206 -22.82 -6.94 -7.22
C PHE A 206 -24.20 -6.38 -7.59
N ASN A 207 -24.77 -5.41 -6.87
CA ASN A 207 -26.20 -5.10 -7.08
C ASN A 207 -26.64 -3.63 -6.98
N ILE A 208 -25.79 -2.66 -7.34
CA ILE A 208 -26.27 -1.28 -7.49
C ILE A 208 -26.00 -0.82 -8.93
N ALA A 209 -27.06 -0.80 -9.74
CA ALA A 209 -27.07 -0.25 -11.10
C ALA A 209 -26.51 1.19 -11.20
N LYS A 210 -26.39 1.89 -10.06
CA LYS A 210 -25.85 3.24 -9.88
C LYS A 210 -24.31 3.33 -9.73
N PHE A 211 -23.62 2.22 -9.42
CA PHE A 211 -22.17 2.15 -9.19
C PHE A 211 -21.40 1.42 -10.29
N LYS A 212 -22.07 0.98 -11.38
CA LYS A 212 -21.42 0.38 -12.55
C LYS A 212 -20.30 1.31 -13.05
N GLY A 213 -19.06 0.94 -12.76
CA GLY A 213 -17.86 1.53 -13.34
C GLY A 213 -17.01 2.43 -12.46
N CYS A 214 -17.29 2.65 -11.17
CA CYS A 214 -16.46 3.59 -10.39
C CYS A 214 -15.10 3.01 -9.94
N CYS A 215 -15.09 1.74 -9.53
CA CYS A 215 -13.90 0.96 -9.20
C CYS A 215 -14.17 -0.50 -9.58
N PRO A 216 -13.33 -1.16 -10.41
CA PRO A 216 -13.34 -2.60 -10.55
C PRO A 216 -13.18 -3.28 -9.18
N PRO A 217 -13.54 -4.56 -9.04
CA PRO A 217 -13.28 -5.36 -7.84
C PRO A 217 -11.77 -5.64 -7.67
N PHE A 218 -10.97 -4.59 -7.57
CA PHE A 218 -9.50 -4.65 -7.57
C PHE A 218 -8.98 -5.37 -6.34
N PHE A 219 -9.50 -5.03 -5.15
CA PHE A 219 -9.13 -5.71 -3.91
C PHE A 219 -9.69 -7.14 -3.88
N GLU A 220 -10.94 -7.37 -4.28
CA GLU A 220 -11.51 -8.72 -4.34
C GLU A 220 -10.69 -9.66 -5.25
N LYS A 221 -10.29 -9.19 -6.44
CA LYS A 221 -9.38 -9.94 -7.31
C LYS A 221 -8.08 -10.29 -6.59
N CYS A 222 -7.46 -9.31 -5.91
CA CYS A 222 -6.23 -9.54 -5.17
C CYS A 222 -6.43 -10.48 -3.96
N PHE A 223 -7.56 -10.36 -3.26
CA PHE A 223 -7.95 -11.20 -2.12
C PHE A 223 -8.11 -12.66 -2.56
N ASN A 224 -8.81 -12.87 -3.68
CA ASN A 224 -9.01 -14.19 -4.26
C ASN A 224 -7.67 -14.81 -4.70
N MET A 225 -6.79 -14.03 -5.33
CA MET A 225 -5.44 -14.49 -5.71
C MET A 225 -4.57 -14.80 -4.48
N ALA A 226 -4.65 -13.98 -3.44
CA ALA A 226 -3.96 -14.19 -2.18
C ALA A 226 -4.54 -15.34 -1.34
N LYS A 227 -5.69 -15.90 -1.73
CA LYS A 227 -6.48 -16.85 -0.92
C LYS A 227 -6.73 -16.33 0.50
N PHE A 228 -6.95 -15.02 0.61
CA PHE A 228 -7.16 -14.34 1.88
C PHE A 228 -8.39 -14.94 2.58
N LYS A 229 -8.20 -15.48 3.79
CA LYS A 229 -9.19 -16.35 4.47
C LYS A 229 -10.40 -15.62 5.09
N GLY A 230 -10.60 -14.34 4.78
CA GLY A 230 -11.86 -13.65 5.06
C GLY A 230 -11.72 -12.34 5.84
N LYS A 231 -12.82 -11.58 5.88
CA LYS A 231 -12.97 -10.38 6.71
C LYS A 231 -13.01 -10.80 8.19
N ASN A 232 -12.36 -10.03 9.07
CA ASN A 232 -12.16 -10.32 10.51
C ASN A 232 -11.04 -11.34 10.79
N VAL A 233 -9.83 -11.08 10.27
CA VAL A 233 -8.64 -11.78 10.78
C VAL A 233 -8.44 -11.34 12.23
N ASP A 234 -8.03 -12.26 13.11
CA ASP A 234 -7.68 -11.89 14.47
C ASP A 234 -6.60 -10.80 14.43
N ILE A 235 -6.89 -9.68 15.11
CA ILE A 235 -5.97 -8.56 15.15
C ILE A 235 -4.88 -8.92 16.17
N PRO A 236 -3.60 -8.98 15.78
CA PRO A 236 -2.53 -9.27 16.71
C PRO A 236 -2.46 -8.22 17.83
N GLU A 237 -2.01 -8.63 19.01
CA GLU A 237 -1.93 -7.76 20.18
C GLU A 237 -1.08 -6.50 19.92
N TYR A 238 0.03 -6.62 19.19
CA TYR A 238 0.86 -5.48 18.81
C TYR A 238 0.12 -4.47 17.91
N ILE A 239 -0.83 -4.93 17.07
CA ILE A 239 -1.66 -4.04 16.24
C ILE A 239 -2.76 -3.39 17.07
N GLU A 240 -3.36 -4.14 18.00
CA GLU A 240 -4.32 -3.57 18.94
C GLU A 240 -3.69 -2.47 19.79
N TYR A 241 -2.51 -2.75 20.34
CA TYR A 241 -1.74 -1.80 21.12
C TYR A 241 -1.46 -0.54 20.32
N LEU A 242 -0.95 -0.69 19.10
CA LEU A 242 -0.67 0.42 18.19
C LEU A 242 -1.94 1.22 17.85
N SER A 243 -3.12 0.58 17.79
CA SER A 243 -4.40 1.26 17.52
C SER A 243 -4.89 2.10 18.71
N LYS A 244 -4.63 1.63 19.95
CA LYS A 244 -5.09 2.24 21.20
C LYS A 244 -4.17 3.40 21.66
N HIS A 245 -2.85 3.29 21.49
CA HIS A 245 -1.87 4.24 22.01
C HIS A 245 -1.47 5.31 20.97
N ARG A 246 -2.22 6.43 20.95
CA ARG A 246 -2.14 7.47 19.89
C ARG A 246 -1.13 8.58 20.15
N ASP A 247 -0.98 8.96 21.41
CA ASP A 247 -0.25 10.16 21.85
C ASP A 247 1.03 9.82 22.63
N GLY A 248 1.44 8.55 22.64
CA GLY A 248 2.66 8.07 23.29
C GLY A 248 2.74 6.55 23.14
N LEU A 249 3.61 6.09 22.25
CA LEU A 249 3.92 4.67 22.12
C LEU A 249 5.09 4.35 23.05
N ASP A 250 4.89 3.39 23.95
CA ASP A 250 6.02 2.76 24.61
C ASP A 250 6.69 1.80 23.62
N ASN A 251 7.89 2.18 23.17
CA ASN A 251 8.63 1.38 22.21
C ASN A 251 9.08 0.05 22.81
N GLU A 252 9.35 -0.03 24.12
CA GLU A 252 9.82 -1.25 24.77
C GLU A 252 8.68 -2.29 24.83
N GLU A 253 7.50 -1.86 25.28
CA GLU A 253 6.30 -2.70 25.31
C GLU A 253 5.91 -3.15 23.88
N MET A 254 5.96 -2.24 22.91
CA MET A 254 5.71 -2.59 21.50
C MET A 254 6.68 -3.64 20.96
N GLU A 255 7.97 -3.50 21.26
CA GLU A 255 8.98 -4.49 20.86
C GLU A 255 8.73 -5.85 21.51
N GLU A 256 8.31 -5.88 22.77
CA GLU A 256 7.96 -7.11 23.47
C GLU A 256 6.75 -7.80 22.84
N LEU A 257 5.67 -7.06 22.56
CA LEU A 257 4.47 -7.58 21.88
C LEU A 257 4.81 -8.17 20.50
N ILE A 258 5.67 -7.49 19.74
CA ILE A 258 6.14 -7.98 18.44
C ILE A 258 6.95 -9.27 18.61
N LYS A 259 7.90 -9.32 19.55
CA LYS A 259 8.72 -10.52 19.83
C LYS A 259 7.87 -11.72 20.25
N ASN A 260 6.86 -11.48 21.10
CA ASN A 260 5.92 -12.52 21.53
C ASN A 260 5.15 -13.07 20.34
N TYR A 261 4.61 -12.20 19.50
CA TYR A 261 3.90 -12.61 18.29
C TYR A 261 4.79 -13.38 17.30
N GLU A 262 6.05 -12.99 17.12
CA GLU A 262 7.03 -13.74 16.32
C GLU A 262 7.32 -15.14 16.89
N SER A 263 7.38 -15.27 18.22
CA SER A 263 7.65 -16.55 18.88
C SER A 263 6.51 -17.57 18.67
N GLU A 264 5.28 -17.07 18.68
CA GLU A 264 4.07 -17.86 18.43
C GLU A 264 3.86 -18.14 16.94
N ASN A 265 4.26 -17.21 16.07
CA ASN A 265 4.10 -17.28 14.63
C ASN A 265 5.46 -17.35 13.94
N LYS A 266 6.07 -18.53 13.92
CA LYS A 266 7.44 -18.75 13.37
C LYS A 266 7.63 -18.28 11.93
N ASP A 267 6.55 -18.20 11.15
CA ASP A 267 6.56 -17.71 9.76
C ASP A 267 6.50 -16.17 9.66
N TYR A 268 6.06 -15.51 10.73
CA TYR A 268 6.10 -14.07 10.86
C TYR A 268 7.45 -13.62 11.40
N LYS A 269 8.05 -12.66 10.71
CA LYS A 269 9.25 -11.94 11.16
C LYS A 269 9.02 -10.46 10.87
N SER A 270 8.79 -9.69 11.92
CA SER A 270 8.67 -8.23 11.88
C SER A 270 9.92 -7.59 11.30
N GLY A 271 11.09 -8.22 11.49
CA GLY A 271 12.34 -7.83 10.87
C GLY A 271 12.34 -7.87 9.33
N ASN A 272 11.27 -8.32 8.67
CA ASN A 272 11.12 -8.14 7.23
C ASN A 272 10.64 -6.71 6.87
N TYR A 273 10.09 -5.97 7.83
CA TYR A 273 9.43 -4.69 7.58
C TYR A 273 10.21 -3.52 8.15
N ARG A 274 10.18 -2.39 7.43
CA ARG A 274 10.68 -1.10 7.94
C ARG A 274 9.63 -0.41 8.80
N HIS A 275 8.38 -0.46 8.37
CA HIS A 275 7.24 0.12 9.10
C HIS A 275 6.15 -0.90 9.31
N ILE A 276 5.58 -0.90 10.51
CA ILE A 276 4.28 -1.50 10.81
C ILE A 276 3.35 -0.35 11.12
N ALA A 277 2.22 -0.26 10.42
CA ALA A 277 1.23 0.78 10.61
C ALA A 277 -0.18 0.23 10.76
N VAL A 278 -1.01 0.99 11.46
CA VAL A 278 -2.44 0.77 11.60
C VAL A 278 -3.16 2.07 11.23
N TYR A 279 -4.19 1.92 10.40
CA TYR A 279 -5.14 2.98 10.11
C TYR A 279 -6.52 2.51 10.59
N ASP A 280 -6.96 3.04 11.73
CA ASP A 280 -8.28 2.74 12.28
C ASP A 280 -9.34 3.69 11.71
N MET A 281 -10.06 3.20 10.68
CA MET A 281 -11.11 3.95 9.99
C MET A 281 -12.50 3.67 10.57
N ARG A 282 -12.60 3.02 11.73
CA ARG A 282 -13.89 2.85 12.40
C ARG A 282 -14.43 4.21 12.85
N ASP A 283 -15.75 4.34 12.86
CA ASP A 283 -16.42 5.45 13.52
C ASP A 283 -16.22 5.22 15.03
N LYS A 284 -15.62 6.20 15.71
CA LYS A 284 -15.49 6.15 17.16
C LYS A 284 -16.70 6.86 17.72
N GLU A 285 -17.50 6.14 18.50
CA GLU A 285 -18.56 6.71 19.33
C GLU A 285 -17.98 7.72 20.34
#